data_AF-A0A968TMD1-F1
#
_entry.id   AF-A0A968TMD1-F1
#
_cell.length_a   1.000
_cell.length_b   1.000
_cell.length_c   1.000
_cell.angle_alpha   90.00
_cell.angle_beta   90.00
_cell.angle_gamma   90.00
#
_symmetry.space_group_name_H-M   'P 1'
#
loop_
_entity.id
_entity.type
_entity.pdbx_description
1 polymer ?
#
loop_
_entity_poly.entity_id
_entity_poly.type
_entity_poly.pdbx_seq_one_letter_code
_entity_poly.pdbx_strand_id
1 'polypeptide(L)'
;MQHNRLTTTLGLVTTAVIATLVVPVQARASNLQVNSGVTSVFLDEPLLESVGLDLTGASNTVSPSSDFLVGFNIAPNTNFTFNNNNGFSLIGGSIEHSGSVTFNDALTVGNFSIGFDQSRASGSASGFFVKDTITTNAVLFDIANIAPAVNGNNLQINGDLLVSQELAGVLNNQTLRGAAVGRAQTNATTITTTTVPTSSNQSTRVPEPTSALGFLAVGVGMITLRKG
;
A
#
# COMPACT_ATOMS: atom_id res chain seq x y z
N MET A 1 25.28 55.74 -71.60
CA MET A 1 25.90 54.62 -70.84
C MET A 1 25.31 54.61 -69.44
N GLN A 2 24.25 53.81 -69.23
CA GLN A 2 23.64 53.58 -67.92
C GLN A 2 23.99 52.16 -67.49
N HIS A 3 24.58 52.01 -66.31
CA HIS A 3 24.85 50.72 -65.68
C HIS A 3 23.73 50.45 -64.68
N ASN A 4 22.89 49.45 -64.94
CA ASN A 4 21.93 48.94 -63.96
C ASN A 4 22.50 47.66 -63.34
N ARG A 5 22.81 47.70 -62.05
CA ARG A 5 23.24 46.53 -61.27
C ARG A 5 22.01 45.92 -60.63
N LEU A 6 21.70 44.66 -60.95
CA LEU A 6 20.74 43.86 -60.17
C LEU A 6 21.43 43.36 -58.90
N THR A 7 20.87 43.73 -57.76
CA THR A 7 21.25 43.26 -56.43
C THR A 7 20.45 42.01 -56.09
N THR A 8 21.12 40.87 -56.00
CA THR A 8 20.54 39.60 -55.51
C THR A 8 20.46 39.64 -53.98
N THR A 9 19.26 39.61 -53.42
CA THR A 9 19.04 39.51 -51.97
C THR A 9 18.86 38.03 -51.58
N LEU A 10 19.84 37.46 -50.87
CA LEU A 10 19.71 36.16 -50.21
C LEU A 10 18.93 36.34 -48.90
N GLY A 11 17.71 35.80 -48.84
CA GLY A 11 16.97 35.69 -47.59
C GLY A 11 17.44 34.47 -46.80
N LEU A 12 18.14 34.70 -45.68
CA LEU A 12 18.45 33.66 -44.69
C LEU A 12 17.17 33.39 -43.89
N VAL A 13 16.52 32.25 -44.10
CA VAL A 13 15.40 31.83 -43.25
C VAL A 13 15.99 31.06 -42.06
N THR A 14 16.20 31.74 -40.93
CA THR A 14 16.54 31.09 -39.66
C THR A 14 15.29 30.45 -39.06
N THR A 15 15.15 29.14 -39.23
CA THR A 15 14.12 28.35 -38.54
C THR A 15 14.56 28.14 -37.09
N ALA A 16 13.90 28.80 -36.14
CA ALA A 16 14.07 28.52 -34.73
C ALA A 16 13.37 27.20 -34.38
N VAL A 17 14.15 26.15 -34.11
CA VAL A 17 13.61 24.89 -33.56
C VAL A 17 13.37 25.09 -32.06
N ILE A 18 12.11 25.24 -31.68
CA ILE A 18 11.70 25.20 -30.27
C ILE A 18 11.64 23.73 -29.87
N ALA A 19 12.68 23.23 -29.21
CA ALA A 19 12.64 21.93 -28.57
C ALA A 19 11.75 22.02 -27.33
N THR A 20 10.49 21.60 -27.44
CA THR A 20 9.63 21.36 -26.27
C THR A 20 10.23 20.19 -25.49
N LEU A 21 10.88 20.45 -24.36
CA LEU A 21 11.21 19.42 -23.38
C LEU A 21 9.89 18.83 -22.86
N VAL A 22 9.44 17.73 -23.47
CA VAL A 22 8.42 16.87 -22.89
C VAL A 22 9.11 16.10 -21.77
N VAL A 23 9.07 16.64 -20.55
CA VAL A 23 9.46 15.88 -19.38
C VAL A 23 8.46 14.73 -19.26
N PRO A 24 8.88 13.45 -19.31
CA PRO A 24 7.95 12.37 -19.07
C PRO A 24 7.38 12.57 -17.65
N VAL A 25 6.07 12.76 -17.55
CA VAL A 25 5.38 12.65 -16.26
C VAL A 25 5.53 11.20 -15.85
N GLN A 26 6.54 10.94 -15.02
CA GLN A 26 6.74 9.64 -14.44
C GLN A 26 5.64 9.47 -13.40
N ALA A 27 4.56 8.78 -13.79
CA ALA A 27 3.51 8.39 -12.86
C ALA A 27 4.18 7.61 -11.72
N ARG A 28 4.29 8.25 -10.56
CA ARG A 28 4.83 7.61 -9.37
C ARG A 28 3.86 6.54 -8.94
N ALA A 29 4.32 5.30 -8.88
CA ALA A 29 3.62 4.25 -8.18
C ALA A 29 3.32 4.73 -6.76
N SER A 30 2.05 4.90 -6.43
CA SER A 30 1.64 5.28 -5.07
C SER A 30 1.44 4.01 -4.28
N ASN A 31 2.34 3.75 -3.33
CA ASN A 31 2.15 2.70 -2.35
C ASN A 31 1.05 3.16 -1.39
N LEU A 32 0.21 2.23 -0.98
CA LEU A 32 -0.88 2.45 -0.05
C LEU A 32 -0.59 1.65 1.21
N GLN A 33 -0.70 2.28 2.36
CA GLN A 33 -0.62 1.60 3.65
C GLN A 33 -2.00 1.63 4.32
N VAL A 34 -2.42 0.50 4.87
CA VAL A 34 -3.61 0.44 5.72
C VAL A 34 -3.38 1.28 6.97
N ASN A 35 -4.33 2.16 7.27
CA ASN A 35 -4.24 3.11 8.37
C ASN A 35 -5.24 2.81 9.49
N SER A 36 -6.48 2.48 9.12
CA SER A 36 -7.58 2.26 10.05
C SER A 36 -8.68 1.44 9.39
N GLY A 37 -9.67 1.00 10.15
CA GLY A 37 -10.82 0.26 9.63
C GLY A 37 -11.29 -0.82 10.58
N VAL A 38 -12.10 -1.74 10.05
CA VAL A 38 -12.68 -2.85 10.81
C VAL A 38 -12.52 -4.14 10.03
N THR A 39 -12.08 -5.19 10.71
CA THR A 39 -12.19 -6.57 10.21
C THR A 39 -13.39 -7.23 10.88
N SER A 40 -14.38 -7.61 10.08
CA SER A 40 -15.56 -8.34 10.49
C SER A 40 -15.33 -9.84 10.30
N VAL A 41 -15.76 -10.66 11.26
CA VAL A 41 -15.55 -12.10 11.28
C VAL A 41 -16.88 -12.80 11.48
N PHE A 42 -17.13 -13.77 10.61
CA PHE A 42 -18.22 -14.73 10.70
C PHE A 42 -17.58 -16.08 10.93
N LEU A 43 -18.02 -16.79 11.96
CA LEU A 43 -17.60 -18.15 12.26
C LEU A 43 -18.81 -19.06 12.16
N ASP A 44 -18.63 -20.23 11.55
CA ASP A 44 -19.64 -21.27 11.54
C ASP A 44 -19.67 -21.94 12.92
N GLU A 45 -20.53 -21.42 13.80
CA GLU A 45 -20.67 -21.89 15.18
C GLU A 45 -20.98 -23.40 15.25
N PRO A 46 -21.93 -23.97 14.48
CA PRO A 46 -22.14 -25.42 14.46
C PRO A 46 -20.89 -26.23 14.13
N LEU A 47 -20.08 -25.77 13.18
CA LEU A 47 -18.84 -26.45 12.83
C LEU A 47 -17.78 -26.32 13.93
N LEU A 48 -17.65 -25.15 14.56
CA LEU A 48 -16.76 -24.97 15.70
C LEU A 48 -17.19 -25.80 16.92
N GLU A 49 -18.48 -25.85 17.23
CA GLU A 49 -19.03 -26.67 18.30
C GLU A 49 -18.76 -28.17 18.06
N SER A 50 -18.86 -28.62 16.80
CA SER A 50 -18.58 -30.02 16.43
C SER A 50 -17.13 -30.45 16.74
N VAL A 51 -16.23 -29.48 16.91
CA VAL A 51 -14.82 -29.69 17.26
C VAL A 51 -14.50 -29.28 18.68
N GLY A 52 -15.53 -29.05 19.50
CA GLY A 52 -15.42 -28.69 20.90
C GLY A 52 -14.99 -27.24 21.12
N LEU A 53 -15.29 -26.33 20.20
CA LEU A 53 -15.09 -24.89 20.37
C LEU A 53 -16.45 -24.17 20.36
N ASP A 54 -16.93 -23.80 21.54
CA ASP A 54 -18.10 -22.96 21.72
C ASP A 54 -17.68 -21.50 21.90
N LEU A 55 -18.22 -20.58 21.08
CA LEU A 55 -17.92 -19.15 21.18
C LEU A 55 -18.71 -18.54 22.34
N THR A 56 -18.04 -18.36 23.47
CA THR A 56 -18.67 -17.98 24.75
C THR A 56 -18.53 -16.50 25.08
N GLY A 57 -17.61 -15.79 24.43
CA GLY A 57 -17.44 -14.36 24.65
C GLY A 57 -16.61 -13.64 23.59
N ALA A 58 -16.75 -12.33 23.57
CA ALA A 58 -15.89 -11.43 22.80
C ALA A 58 -15.65 -10.13 23.57
N SER A 59 -14.49 -9.51 23.38
CA SER A 59 -14.08 -8.30 24.10
C SER A 59 -13.32 -7.32 23.21
N ASN A 60 -13.49 -6.02 23.50
CA ASN A 60 -12.96 -4.90 22.71
C ASN A 60 -13.36 -4.99 21.22
N THR A 61 -14.62 -5.34 20.99
CA THR A 61 -15.21 -5.47 19.66
C THR A 61 -15.86 -4.16 19.23
N VAL A 62 -16.14 -4.07 17.94
CA VAL A 62 -16.90 -2.98 17.31
C VAL A 62 -18.02 -3.55 16.45
N SER A 63 -18.95 -2.69 16.02
CA SER A 63 -20.01 -3.08 15.11
C SER A 63 -19.44 -3.71 13.84
N PRO A 64 -19.80 -4.97 13.53
CA PRO A 64 -19.34 -5.63 12.32
C PRO A 64 -20.09 -5.12 11.07
N SER A 65 -19.62 -5.55 9.90
CA SER A 65 -20.36 -5.46 8.65
C SER A 65 -21.62 -6.36 8.71
N SER A 66 -22.61 -6.10 7.85
CA SER A 66 -23.82 -6.94 7.78
C SER A 66 -23.43 -8.40 7.58
N ASP A 67 -24.10 -9.31 8.28
CA ASP A 67 -23.94 -10.77 8.20
C ASP A 67 -22.67 -11.33 8.86
N PHE A 68 -21.94 -10.51 9.62
CA PHE A 68 -20.80 -10.95 10.43
C PHE A 68 -21.14 -10.90 11.92
N LEU A 69 -20.54 -11.80 12.70
CA LEU A 69 -20.83 -11.96 14.13
C LEU A 69 -20.11 -10.89 14.97
N VAL A 70 -18.85 -10.62 14.64
CA VAL A 70 -17.98 -9.76 15.46
C VAL A 70 -17.08 -8.89 14.60
N GLY A 71 -16.83 -7.66 15.02
CA GLY A 71 -15.91 -6.73 14.39
C GLY A 71 -14.72 -6.39 15.29
N PHE A 72 -13.54 -6.26 14.71
CA PHE A 72 -12.33 -5.80 15.40
C PHE A 72 -11.75 -4.58 14.70
N ASN A 73 -11.43 -3.55 15.49
CA ASN A 73 -10.73 -2.38 14.97
C ASN A 73 -9.33 -2.75 14.50
N ILE A 74 -8.94 -2.19 13.36
CA ILE A 74 -7.55 -2.18 12.90
C ILE A 74 -6.76 -1.26 13.83
N ALA A 75 -5.70 -1.80 14.42
CA ALA A 75 -4.86 -1.13 15.39
C ALA A 75 -3.85 -0.17 14.72
N PRO A 76 -3.47 0.93 15.40
CA PRO A 76 -2.57 1.96 14.84
C PRO A 76 -1.15 1.48 14.49
N ASN A 77 -0.71 0.34 15.03
CA ASN A 77 0.59 -0.26 14.73
C ASN A 77 0.61 -1.06 13.40
N THR A 78 -0.50 -1.07 12.66
CA THR A 78 -0.60 -1.67 11.32
C THR A 78 0.40 -1.05 10.34
N ASN A 79 1.12 -1.89 9.61
CA ASN A 79 2.10 -1.47 8.60
C ASN A 79 1.89 -2.15 7.23
N PHE A 80 0.73 -2.79 7.05
CA PHE A 80 0.35 -3.46 5.82
C PHE A 80 0.37 -2.51 4.62
N THR A 81 1.26 -2.78 3.67
CA THR A 81 1.53 -1.93 2.52
C THR A 81 1.37 -2.71 1.23
N PHE A 82 0.72 -2.11 0.24
CA PHE A 82 0.46 -2.70 -1.08
C PHE A 82 0.51 -1.62 -2.17
N ASN A 83 0.56 -2.05 -3.43
CA ASN A 83 0.33 -1.19 -4.59
C ASN A 83 -0.92 -1.66 -5.35
N ASN A 84 -1.53 -0.73 -6.10
CA ASN A 84 -2.72 -1.03 -6.91
C ASN A 84 -2.63 -0.49 -8.35
N ASN A 85 -1.43 -0.25 -8.88
CA ASN A 85 -1.29 0.34 -10.21
C ASN A 85 -1.69 -0.63 -11.33
N ASN A 86 -1.48 -1.93 -11.12
CA ASN A 86 -1.78 -2.99 -12.09
C ASN A 86 -2.57 -4.13 -11.39
N GLY A 87 -3.49 -3.75 -10.52
CA GLY A 87 -4.15 -4.66 -9.57
C GLY A 87 -3.41 -4.75 -8.24
N PHE A 88 -4.04 -5.46 -7.29
CA PHE A 88 -3.54 -5.59 -5.93
C PHE A 88 -2.24 -6.38 -5.89
N SER A 89 -1.18 -5.76 -5.37
CA SER A 89 0.12 -6.41 -5.16
C SER A 89 0.66 -6.04 -3.78
N LEU A 90 0.84 -7.05 -2.95
CA LEU A 90 1.39 -6.90 -1.60
C LEU A 90 2.86 -6.47 -1.67
N ILE A 91 3.23 -5.48 -0.86
CA ILE A 91 4.61 -5.08 -0.64
C ILE A 91 5.13 -5.70 0.66
N GLY A 92 4.32 -5.72 1.72
CA GLY A 92 4.62 -6.39 2.97
C GLY A 92 3.86 -5.82 4.16
N GLY A 93 4.27 -6.23 5.36
CA GLY A 93 3.65 -5.84 6.62
C GLY A 93 2.47 -6.72 7.02
N SER A 94 1.75 -6.27 8.05
CA SER A 94 0.60 -6.96 8.65
C SER A 94 -0.47 -5.98 9.08
N ILE A 95 -1.72 -6.47 9.13
CA ILE A 95 -2.86 -5.73 9.67
C ILE A 95 -3.06 -6.19 11.11
N GLU A 96 -2.82 -5.29 12.04
CA GLU A 96 -2.93 -5.56 13.47
C GLU A 96 -4.32 -5.18 13.96
N HIS A 97 -4.82 -5.90 14.95
CA HIS A 97 -6.14 -5.68 15.54
C HIS A 97 -6.05 -5.67 17.05
N SER A 98 -7.03 -5.03 17.69
CA SER A 98 -7.26 -5.15 19.13
C SER A 98 -8.56 -5.89 19.39
N GLY A 99 -8.57 -6.69 20.46
CA GLY A 99 -9.75 -7.41 20.92
C GLY A 99 -9.61 -8.92 20.82
N SER A 100 -10.56 -9.64 21.39
CA SER A 100 -10.44 -11.08 21.61
C SER A 100 -11.78 -11.79 21.50
N VAL A 101 -11.70 -13.09 21.26
CA VAL A 101 -12.80 -14.03 21.44
C VAL A 101 -12.39 -15.08 22.46
N THR A 102 -13.38 -15.60 23.17
CA THR A 102 -13.21 -16.64 24.18
C THR A 102 -14.02 -17.86 23.76
N PHE A 103 -13.36 -19.02 23.77
CA PHE A 103 -13.96 -20.31 23.52
C PHE A 103 -14.10 -21.12 24.82
N ASN A 104 -15.24 -21.78 25.01
CA ASN A 104 -15.55 -22.65 26.15
C ASN A 104 -15.30 -22.02 27.54
N ASP A 105 -15.44 -20.70 27.68
CA ASP A 105 -15.07 -19.93 28.89
C ASP A 105 -13.60 -20.12 29.35
N ALA A 106 -12.73 -20.67 28.49
CA ALA A 106 -11.41 -21.14 28.88
C ALA A 106 -10.28 -20.64 27.97
N LEU A 107 -10.48 -20.69 26.65
CA LEU A 107 -9.45 -20.31 25.67
C LEU A 107 -9.76 -18.94 25.10
N THR A 108 -9.02 -17.93 25.53
CA THR A 108 -9.11 -16.59 24.94
C THR A 108 -8.00 -16.40 23.91
N VAL A 109 -8.37 -16.03 22.69
CA VAL A 109 -7.46 -15.66 21.60
C VAL A 109 -7.78 -14.26 21.12
N GLY A 110 -6.78 -13.48 20.74
CA GLY A 110 -7.01 -12.08 20.42
C GLY A 110 -5.79 -11.32 19.97
N ASN A 111 -5.97 -10.01 19.88
CA ASN A 111 -5.08 -9.05 19.22
C ASN A 111 -4.55 -9.65 17.92
N PHE A 112 -5.43 -9.83 16.96
CA PHE A 112 -5.11 -10.62 15.77
C PHE A 112 -4.17 -9.87 14.83
N SER A 113 -3.18 -10.58 14.29
CA SER A 113 -2.37 -10.11 13.17
C SER A 113 -2.78 -10.84 11.91
N ILE A 114 -3.14 -10.10 10.86
CA ILE A 114 -3.30 -10.65 9.51
C ILE A 114 -2.00 -10.44 8.76
N GLY A 115 -1.28 -11.54 8.53
CA GLY A 115 0.01 -11.57 7.86
C GLY A 115 -0.04 -12.28 6.51
N PHE A 116 1.12 -12.30 5.84
CA PHE A 116 1.33 -13.05 4.61
C PHE A 116 2.63 -13.84 4.67
N ASP A 117 2.56 -15.10 4.28
CA ASP A 117 3.71 -16.00 4.11
C ASP A 117 3.49 -16.85 2.86
N GLN A 118 4.35 -16.66 1.85
CA GLN A 118 4.28 -17.39 0.59
C GLN A 118 4.42 -18.92 0.78
N SER A 119 5.12 -19.38 1.82
CA SER A 119 5.25 -20.81 2.11
C SER A 119 3.94 -21.45 2.56
N ARG A 120 2.98 -20.64 3.04
CA ARG A 120 1.64 -21.08 3.45
C ARG A 120 0.63 -21.03 2.28
N ALA A 121 1.02 -20.49 1.12
CA ALA A 121 0.21 -20.55 -0.09
C ALA A 121 0.25 -21.97 -0.68
N SER A 122 -0.66 -22.83 -0.23
CA SER A 122 -0.76 -24.22 -0.64
C SER A 122 -2.21 -24.69 -0.68
N GLY A 123 -2.57 -25.48 -1.68
CA GLY A 123 -3.96 -25.90 -1.91
C GLY A 123 -4.86 -24.68 -2.10
N SER A 124 -5.86 -24.54 -1.22
CA SER A 124 -6.80 -23.40 -1.24
C SER A 124 -6.29 -22.17 -0.47
N ALA A 125 -5.27 -22.32 0.39
CA ALA A 125 -4.75 -21.20 1.18
C ALA A 125 -3.97 -20.22 0.28
N SER A 126 -4.21 -18.93 0.46
CA SER A 126 -3.61 -17.87 -0.36
C SER A 126 -2.25 -17.39 0.17
N GLY A 127 -1.75 -17.96 1.26
CA GLY A 127 -0.59 -17.47 2.01
C GLY A 127 -0.92 -16.38 3.04
N PHE A 128 -2.13 -15.82 3.02
CA PHE A 128 -2.61 -14.94 4.08
C PHE A 128 -3.04 -15.76 5.29
N PHE A 129 -2.88 -15.19 6.49
CA PHE A 129 -3.19 -15.90 7.73
C PHE A 129 -3.58 -14.98 8.87
N VAL A 130 -4.35 -15.51 9.81
CA VAL A 130 -4.74 -14.85 11.06
C VAL A 130 -3.98 -15.49 12.20
N LYS A 131 -3.23 -14.67 12.95
CA LYS A 131 -2.42 -15.10 14.09
C LYS A 131 -2.93 -14.46 15.37
N ASP A 132 -3.06 -15.25 16.42
CA ASP A 132 -3.27 -14.75 17.79
C ASP A 132 -1.97 -14.16 18.33
N THR A 133 -2.02 -12.98 18.95
CA THR A 133 -0.84 -12.35 19.55
C THR A 133 -0.95 -12.15 21.06
N ILE A 134 -2.04 -12.63 21.68
CA ILE A 134 -2.18 -12.60 23.14
C ILE A 134 -1.65 -13.87 23.77
N THR A 135 -2.22 -15.02 23.43
CA THR A 135 -2.13 -16.22 24.28
C THR A 135 -1.19 -17.27 23.70
N THR A 136 -1.47 -17.69 22.48
CA THR A 136 -0.83 -18.84 21.82
C THR A 136 0.35 -18.41 20.96
N ASN A 137 0.36 -17.16 20.48
CA ASN A 137 1.28 -16.68 19.45
C ASN A 137 1.26 -17.59 18.18
N ALA A 138 0.17 -18.33 18.00
CA ALA A 138 0.01 -19.32 16.95
C ALA A 138 -0.82 -18.75 15.80
N VAL A 139 -0.57 -19.25 14.60
CA VAL A 139 -1.52 -19.04 13.50
C VAL A 139 -2.79 -19.80 13.85
N LEU A 140 -3.94 -19.14 13.75
CA LEU A 140 -5.23 -19.76 14.00
C LEU A 140 -5.87 -20.21 12.70
N PHE A 141 -5.85 -19.33 11.70
CA PHE A 141 -6.50 -19.56 10.43
C PHE A 141 -5.58 -19.22 9.26
N ASP A 142 -5.62 -20.08 8.25
CA ASP A 142 -5.25 -19.73 6.89
C ASP A 142 -6.40 -18.98 6.23
N ILE A 143 -6.11 -18.10 5.27
CA ILE A 143 -7.15 -17.42 4.51
C ILE A 143 -7.12 -17.89 3.05
N ALA A 144 -8.28 -18.26 2.54
CA ALA A 144 -8.50 -18.69 1.16
C ALA A 144 -9.39 -17.70 0.41
N ASN A 145 -9.45 -17.85 -0.92
CA ASN A 145 -10.37 -17.12 -1.79
C ASN A 145 -10.30 -15.59 -1.60
N ILE A 146 -9.08 -15.07 -1.41
CA ILE A 146 -8.84 -13.64 -1.19
C ILE A 146 -9.25 -12.83 -2.43
N ALA A 147 -10.13 -11.85 -2.22
CA ALA A 147 -10.59 -10.92 -3.26
C ALA A 147 -10.45 -9.46 -2.78
N PRO A 148 -9.28 -8.83 -2.99
CA PRO A 148 -9.05 -7.43 -2.65
C PRO A 148 -9.74 -6.50 -3.66
N ALA A 149 -10.46 -5.50 -3.16
CA ALA A 149 -11.06 -4.43 -3.93
C ALA A 149 -10.62 -3.08 -3.38
N VAL A 150 -10.11 -2.21 -4.27
CA VAL A 150 -9.59 -0.89 -3.89
C VAL A 150 -10.43 0.17 -4.60
N ASN A 151 -11.01 1.10 -3.83
CA ASN A 151 -11.78 2.22 -4.33
C ASN A 151 -11.32 3.52 -3.65
N GLY A 152 -10.52 4.31 -4.35
CA GLY A 152 -9.86 5.48 -3.78
C GLY A 152 -8.99 5.09 -2.59
N ASN A 153 -9.30 5.65 -1.42
CA ASN A 153 -8.59 5.37 -0.17
C ASN A 153 -9.23 4.23 0.63
N ASN A 154 -10.18 3.48 0.05
CA ASN A 154 -10.81 2.35 0.71
C ASN A 154 -10.26 1.04 0.14
N LEU A 155 -9.90 0.13 1.04
CA LEU A 155 -9.52 -1.25 0.76
C LEU A 155 -10.56 -2.16 1.39
N GLN A 156 -11.12 -3.05 0.58
CA GLN A 156 -11.90 -4.17 1.06
C GLN A 156 -11.16 -5.47 0.74
N ILE A 157 -11.03 -6.37 1.70
CA ILE A 157 -10.50 -7.72 1.49
C ILE A 157 -11.52 -8.70 2.06
N ASN A 158 -11.97 -9.63 1.24
CA ASN A 158 -12.79 -10.77 1.68
C ASN A 158 -11.95 -12.04 1.60
N GLY A 159 -12.19 -13.00 2.50
CA GLY A 159 -11.59 -14.32 2.43
C GLY A 159 -12.27 -15.34 3.35
N ASP A 160 -12.10 -16.61 3.00
CA ASP A 160 -12.60 -17.74 3.78
C ASP A 160 -11.56 -18.15 4.82
N LEU A 161 -12.00 -18.36 6.06
CA LEU A 161 -11.14 -18.79 7.16
C LEU A 161 -11.04 -20.31 7.15
N LEU A 162 -9.82 -20.82 6.96
CA LEU A 162 -9.50 -22.23 7.02
C LEU A 162 -8.76 -22.52 8.33
N VAL A 163 -9.10 -23.60 9.03
CA VAL A 163 -8.37 -24.02 10.23
C VAL A 163 -6.92 -24.33 9.88
N SER A 164 -5.98 -23.64 10.55
CA SER A 164 -4.55 -23.85 10.35
C SER A 164 -4.08 -25.19 10.95
N GLN A 165 -2.87 -25.63 10.56
CA GLN A 165 -2.26 -26.80 11.18
C GLN A 165 -1.98 -26.58 12.68
N GLU A 166 -1.64 -25.36 13.08
CA GLU A 166 -1.31 -25.00 14.44
C GLU A 166 -2.55 -25.07 15.34
N LEU A 167 -3.67 -24.48 14.89
CA LEU A 167 -4.94 -24.59 15.59
C LEU A 167 -5.43 -26.03 15.66
N ALA A 168 -5.38 -26.78 14.54
CA ALA A 168 -5.72 -28.20 14.55
C ALA A 168 -4.85 -29.01 15.54
N GLY A 169 -3.59 -28.60 15.73
CA GLY A 169 -2.69 -29.13 16.75
C GLY A 169 -3.14 -28.82 18.17
N VAL A 170 -3.48 -27.56 18.46
CA VAL A 170 -4.02 -27.12 19.75
C VAL A 170 -5.30 -27.87 20.10
N LEU A 171 -6.16 -28.11 19.11
CA LEU A 171 -7.42 -28.86 19.28
C LEU A 171 -7.25 -30.38 19.32
N ASN A 172 -6.02 -30.88 19.15
CA ASN A 172 -5.73 -32.31 19.01
C ASN A 172 -6.60 -33.01 17.95
N ASN A 173 -6.93 -32.30 16.87
CA ASN A 173 -7.78 -32.79 15.79
C ASN A 173 -7.25 -32.35 14.42
N GLN A 174 -6.29 -33.11 13.90
CA GLN A 174 -5.62 -32.84 12.62
C GLN A 174 -6.55 -32.94 11.39
N THR A 175 -7.72 -33.57 11.54
CA THR A 175 -8.68 -33.70 10.43
C THR A 175 -9.31 -32.37 10.02
N LEU A 176 -9.23 -31.36 10.91
CA LEU A 176 -9.77 -30.04 10.68
C LEU A 176 -8.86 -29.17 9.82
N ARG A 177 -7.59 -29.53 9.64
CA ARG A 177 -6.65 -28.71 8.89
C ARG A 177 -7.19 -28.43 7.48
N GLY A 178 -7.32 -27.15 7.15
CA GLY A 178 -7.85 -26.68 5.87
C GLY A 178 -9.38 -26.67 5.78
N ALA A 179 -10.10 -27.09 6.83
CA ALA A 179 -11.56 -26.99 6.88
C ALA A 179 -11.97 -25.51 6.93
N ALA A 180 -12.90 -25.12 6.05
CA ALA A 180 -13.49 -23.80 6.07
C ALA A 180 -14.44 -23.67 7.26
N VAL A 181 -14.18 -22.73 8.15
CA VAL A 181 -14.91 -22.52 9.42
C VAL A 181 -15.51 -21.12 9.54
N GLY A 182 -15.39 -20.31 8.50
CA GLY A 182 -15.87 -18.95 8.57
C GLY A 182 -15.37 -18.09 7.43
N ARG A 183 -15.60 -16.79 7.58
CA ARG A 183 -15.20 -15.76 6.63
C ARG A 183 -14.74 -14.53 7.38
N ALA A 184 -13.79 -13.82 6.79
CA ALA A 184 -13.34 -12.52 7.26
C ALA A 184 -13.50 -11.47 6.16
N GLN A 185 -13.92 -10.28 6.56
CA GLN A 185 -14.00 -9.12 5.70
C GLN A 185 -13.29 -7.95 6.38
N THR A 186 -12.21 -7.49 5.77
CA THR A 186 -11.51 -6.27 6.18
C THR A 186 -12.04 -5.09 5.35
N ASN A 187 -12.58 -4.08 6.02
CA ASN A 187 -12.91 -2.79 5.44
C ASN A 187 -11.97 -1.73 6.03
N ALA A 188 -10.99 -1.32 5.24
CA ALA A 188 -9.89 -0.46 5.67
C ALA A 188 -9.84 0.87 4.90
N THR A 189 -9.38 1.91 5.58
CA THR A 189 -8.93 3.15 4.95
C THR A 189 -7.41 3.11 4.80
N THR A 190 -6.92 3.63 3.68
CA THR A 190 -5.52 3.65 3.30
C THR A 190 -5.00 5.08 3.20
N ILE A 191 -3.69 5.21 3.37
CA ILE A 191 -2.94 6.43 3.16
C ILE A 191 -1.85 6.19 2.11
N THR A 192 -1.56 7.21 1.32
CA THR A 192 -0.46 7.12 0.35
C THR A 192 0.88 7.22 1.07
N THR A 193 1.71 6.20 0.94
CA THR A 193 3.10 6.25 1.37
C THR A 193 3.97 6.68 0.20
N THR A 194 4.60 7.85 0.36
CA THR A 194 5.57 8.32 -0.63
C THR A 194 6.89 7.62 -0.35
N THR A 195 7.12 6.44 -0.93
CA THR A 195 8.50 5.99 -1.08
C THR A 195 9.15 6.94 -2.07
N VAL A 196 9.91 7.91 -1.58
CA VAL A 196 10.83 8.66 -2.44
C VAL A 196 11.73 7.59 -3.07
N PRO A 197 11.72 7.41 -4.41
CA PRO A 197 12.72 6.56 -5.03
C PRO A 197 14.06 7.17 -4.66
N THR A 198 14.84 6.50 -3.82
CA THR A 198 16.25 6.80 -3.67
C THR A 198 16.87 6.51 -5.02
N SER A 199 16.97 7.54 -5.85
CA SER A 199 17.83 7.53 -7.02
C SER A 199 19.24 7.23 -6.52
N SER A 200 19.67 5.97 -6.64
CA SER A 200 21.08 5.61 -6.51
C SER A 200 21.91 6.05 -7.72
N ASN A 201 21.34 6.85 -8.63
CA ASN A 201 22.05 7.47 -9.75
C ASN A 201 22.36 8.95 -9.52
N GLN A 202 22.56 9.39 -8.27
CA GLN A 202 23.35 10.59 -8.04
C GLN A 202 24.83 10.23 -8.10
N SER A 203 25.31 9.96 -9.32
CA SER A 203 26.72 10.16 -9.62
C SER A 203 27.01 11.63 -9.31
N THR A 204 27.78 11.86 -8.26
CA THR A 204 28.21 13.18 -7.81
C THR A 204 29.06 13.82 -8.90
N ARG A 205 28.43 14.44 -9.90
CA ARG A 205 29.10 15.53 -10.61
C ARG A 205 29.15 16.70 -9.64
N VAL A 206 30.28 16.77 -8.94
CA VAL A 206 30.78 17.96 -8.27
C VAL A 206 30.50 19.15 -9.19
N PRO A 207 29.75 20.18 -8.75
CA PRO A 207 29.61 21.39 -9.52
C PRO A 207 30.97 22.09 -9.56
N GLU A 208 31.63 22.09 -10.71
CA GLU A 208 32.68 23.05 -10.99
C GLU A 208 32.08 24.45 -10.82
N PRO A 209 32.74 25.38 -10.10
CA PRO A 209 32.27 26.76 -10.04
C PRO A 209 32.29 27.31 -11.47
N THR A 210 31.11 27.49 -12.04
CA THR A 210 30.95 28.19 -13.30
C THR A 210 31.34 29.64 -13.04
N SER A 211 32.51 30.04 -13.54
CA SER A 211 32.94 31.43 -13.59
C SER A 211 31.79 32.27 -14.15
N ALA A 212 31.18 33.09 -13.29
CA ALA A 212 30.16 34.02 -13.72
C ALA A 212 30.79 35.06 -14.65
N LEU A 213 30.35 35.07 -15.90
CA LEU A 213 30.56 36.16 -16.85
C LEU A 213 29.90 37.41 -16.26
N GLY A 214 30.73 38.33 -15.75
CA GLY A 214 30.30 39.65 -15.32
C GLY A 214 29.97 40.52 -16.53
N PHE A 215 28.69 40.75 -16.77
CA PHE A 215 28.23 41.94 -17.48
C PHE A 215 27.39 42.76 -16.51
N LEU A 216 28.03 43.76 -15.87
CA LEU A 216 27.33 44.81 -15.15
C LEU A 216 27.28 46.04 -16.06
N ALA A 217 26.14 46.20 -16.75
CA ALA A 217 25.78 47.45 -17.38
C ALA A 217 25.16 48.37 -16.31
N VAL A 218 25.85 49.46 -15.97
CA VAL A 218 25.21 50.62 -15.33
C VAL A 218 25.59 51.83 -16.16
N GLY A 219 24.63 52.31 -16.94
CA GLY A 219 24.70 53.61 -17.57
C GLY A 219 24.41 54.71 -16.55
N VAL A 220 25.24 55.73 -16.51
CA VAL A 220 24.85 57.08 -16.08
C VAL A 220 25.57 58.06 -17.02
N GLY A 221 24.79 58.87 -17.73
CA GLY A 221 25.31 59.86 -18.66
C GLY A 221 25.92 61.07 -17.97
N MET A 222 26.74 61.81 -18.69
CA MET A 222 26.94 63.24 -18.50
C MET A 222 27.31 63.87 -19.86
N ILE A 223 26.45 64.79 -20.25
CA ILE A 223 26.57 65.73 -21.36
C ILE A 223 27.78 66.64 -21.14
N THR A 224 28.54 66.94 -22.19
CA THR A 224 29.15 68.28 -22.36
C THR A 224 29.32 68.60 -23.84
N LEU A 225 28.54 69.58 -24.30
CA LEU A 225 28.77 70.36 -25.52
C LEU A 225 29.95 71.31 -25.28
N ARG A 226 30.86 71.45 -26.26
CA ARG A 226 31.37 72.79 -26.63
C ARG A 226 31.94 72.79 -28.05
N LYS A 227 31.42 73.72 -28.85
CA LYS A 227 31.93 74.12 -30.17
C LYS A 227 33.22 74.92 -30.01
N GLY A 228 34.12 74.72 -30.97
CA GLY A 228 35.25 75.58 -31.33
C GLY A 228 35.72 75.13 -32.69
#